data_AF-A0A559N698-F1
#
_entry.id   AF-A0A559N698-F1
#
_cell.length_a   1.000
_cell.length_b   1.000
_cell.length_c   1.000
_cell.angle_alpha   90.00
_cell.angle_beta   90.00
_cell.angle_gamma   90.00
#
_symmetry.space_group_name_H-M   'P 1'
#
loop_
_entity.id
_entity.type
_entity.pdbx_description
1 polymer ?
#
loop_
_entity_poly.entity_id
_entity_poly.type
_entity_poly.pdbx_seq_one_letter_code
_entity_poly.pdbx_strand_id
1 'polypeptide(L)'
;MNWIKSILFVIVSCNCLLGYAQLTKGNLTILEQTDYKTTKYNTVTATTYKKNGVNYVFSGGDGAFINVFKLNATGELMPVGAYELQNKKGPARGLVAHNIKGTDYLFVGNKGGNSVEVYSIEDNGSLQRAFVLNDTPETYLGTVITLKVIHIKNNFYLFVGGLESTPGLSCFKIHKNGKLSHIQSLADDDLIHTDGIIGMYSHKINGKTYLITGGFQDNGISSFEVFNNGNFKNINNIADNTTNRYLTGTYPVNGVTLGGNHYIVVGHRHHKYYKRGNFIKKKDFIFHGDGVSVFKVNEAGELIPHSVLVNNAATKLAGQTRIEILKIDDSEALVAIGTRDDNSIQLCKLNANGVLKPSGVLDTNYPIYYGLTSIKIKENFFFLSGSVDPKVKKMFAYKVNFKPKNGKKLRHVVNLKYKDAATPKEVNRAVENFVALKNKIPEIIDFEWGINNSKEGKSKGFTHSFMLTFKDEKALEVYLVHKEHLALINDIGSLIDDVFVMDYYTTE
;
A
#
# COMPACT_ATOMS: atom_id res chain seq x y z
N MET A 1 -34.98 51.02 -41.69
CA MET A 1 -35.76 50.25 -42.68
C MET A 1 -34.87 49.13 -43.20
N ASN A 2 -35.25 47.89 -42.88
CA ASN A 2 -34.87 46.58 -43.45
C ASN A 2 -34.04 46.60 -44.77
N TRP A 3 -33.08 45.72 -45.08
CA TRP A 3 -32.75 44.35 -44.65
C TRP A 3 -31.42 43.97 -45.33
N ILE A 4 -30.42 43.46 -44.59
CA ILE A 4 -29.44 42.47 -45.11
C ILE A 4 -29.15 41.52 -43.93
N LYS A 5 -29.58 40.26 -44.04
CA LYS A 5 -29.11 39.17 -43.20
C LYS A 5 -28.61 38.05 -44.10
N SER A 6 -27.30 38.04 -44.30
CA SER A 6 -26.53 36.88 -44.73
C SER A 6 -25.75 36.37 -43.52
N ILE A 7 -25.92 35.08 -43.24
CA ILE A 7 -24.92 34.14 -42.69
C ILE A 7 -24.25 34.57 -41.37
N LEU A 8 -24.77 34.03 -40.25
CA LEU A 8 -24.01 33.95 -39.00
C LEU A 8 -23.48 32.52 -38.83
N PHE A 9 -22.18 32.36 -39.08
CA PHE A 9 -21.38 31.24 -38.63
C PHE A 9 -21.22 31.38 -37.12
N VAL A 10 -21.81 30.47 -36.35
CA VAL A 10 -21.61 30.40 -34.90
C VAL A 10 -20.30 29.65 -34.66
N ILE A 11 -19.23 30.39 -34.37
CA ILE A 11 -18.03 29.87 -33.72
C ILE A 11 -18.34 29.83 -32.21
N VAL A 12 -18.69 28.66 -31.69
CA VAL A 12 -18.65 28.42 -30.24
C VAL A 12 -17.19 28.15 -29.89
N SER A 13 -16.59 29.12 -29.22
CA SER A 13 -15.28 29.02 -28.57
C SER A 13 -15.32 27.96 -27.47
N CYS A 14 -14.49 26.94 -27.66
CA CYS A 14 -14.18 25.91 -26.68
C CYS A 14 -13.42 26.55 -25.51
N ASN A 15 -14.12 26.85 -24.41
CA ASN A 15 -13.47 27.22 -23.16
C ASN A 15 -12.90 25.95 -22.51
N CYS A 16 -11.58 25.92 -22.39
CA CYS A 16 -10.79 24.92 -21.70
C CYS A 16 -11.34 24.63 -20.29
N LEU A 17 -11.94 23.45 -20.12
CA LEU A 17 -12.13 22.84 -18.82
C LEU A 17 -10.83 22.13 -18.41
N LEU A 18 -10.19 22.72 -17.41
CA LEU A 18 -9.28 22.12 -16.41
C LEU A 18 -9.01 20.63 -16.63
N GLY A 19 -7.79 20.32 -17.07
CA GLY A 19 -7.26 18.97 -17.02
C GLY A 19 -7.10 18.52 -15.58
N TYR A 20 -8.05 17.74 -15.08
CA TYR A 20 -7.77 16.81 -13.99
C TYR A 20 -6.79 15.79 -14.51
N ALA A 21 -5.60 15.71 -13.91
CA ALA A 21 -4.69 14.60 -14.13
C ALA A 21 -5.40 13.30 -13.77
N GLN A 22 -5.88 12.59 -14.79
CA GLN A 22 -6.51 11.30 -14.63
C GLN A 22 -5.41 10.33 -14.19
N LEU A 23 -5.51 9.83 -12.95
CA LEU A 23 -4.75 8.68 -12.47
C LEU A 23 -4.70 7.66 -13.62
N THR A 24 -3.49 7.28 -14.04
CA THR A 24 -3.27 6.26 -15.06
C THR A 24 -4.14 5.05 -14.73
N LYS A 25 -5.16 4.77 -15.57
CA LYS A 25 -6.09 3.63 -15.46
C LYS A 25 -5.34 2.29 -15.67
N GLY A 26 -4.44 1.97 -14.75
CA GLY A 26 -4.02 0.61 -14.45
C GLY A 26 -4.88 0.05 -13.31
N ASN A 27 -4.79 -1.25 -13.05
CA ASN A 27 -5.58 -1.97 -12.03
C ASN A 27 -5.72 -1.18 -10.73
N LEU A 28 -6.89 -0.60 -10.50
CA LEU A 28 -7.14 0.19 -9.31
C LEU A 28 -7.29 -0.77 -8.13
N THR A 29 -6.27 -0.85 -7.30
CA THR A 29 -6.36 -1.55 -6.02
C THR A 29 -7.10 -0.64 -5.05
N ILE A 30 -8.17 -1.14 -4.44
CA ILE A 30 -8.99 -0.33 -3.52
C ILE A 30 -8.91 -0.94 -2.13
N LEU A 31 -8.81 -0.10 -1.11
CA LEU A 31 -9.07 -0.46 0.27
C LEU A 31 -10.53 -0.25 0.57
N GLU A 32 -11.27 -1.33 0.82
CA GLU A 32 -12.64 -1.28 1.31
C GLU A 32 -12.64 -1.46 2.82
N GLN A 33 -13.24 -0.52 3.55
CA GLN A 33 -13.38 -0.65 5.00
C GLN A 33 -14.37 -1.77 5.32
N THR A 34 -13.93 -2.78 6.06
CA THR A 34 -14.78 -3.92 6.46
C THR A 34 -15.39 -3.75 7.84
N ASP A 35 -14.66 -3.15 8.79
CA ASP A 35 -15.13 -2.93 10.15
C ASP A 35 -14.31 -1.84 10.85
N TYR A 36 -14.80 -1.35 11.98
CA TYR A 36 -14.01 -0.60 12.95
C TYR A 36 -14.46 -0.94 14.38
N LYS A 37 -13.52 -0.81 15.33
CA LYS A 37 -13.81 -0.92 16.76
C LYS A 37 -13.14 0.19 17.55
N THR A 38 -13.82 0.62 18.61
CA THR A 38 -13.31 1.65 19.52
C THR A 38 -12.07 1.14 20.24
N THR A 39 -11.05 2.00 20.32
CA THR A 39 -9.87 1.81 21.16
C THR A 39 -10.01 2.66 22.42
N LYS A 40 -9.39 2.24 23.52
CA LYS A 40 -9.47 2.99 24.79
C LYS A 40 -8.86 4.41 24.67
N TYR A 41 -7.79 4.53 23.90
CA TYR A 41 -7.05 5.76 23.61
C TYR A 41 -6.75 5.88 22.12
N ASN A 42 -5.99 6.90 21.71
CA ASN A 42 -5.56 7.01 20.33
C ASN A 42 -4.68 5.81 19.93
N THR A 43 -4.48 5.61 18.63
CA THR A 43 -3.62 4.56 18.11
C THR A 43 -2.39 5.20 17.51
N VAL A 44 -1.28 5.02 18.21
CA VAL A 44 0.06 5.42 17.80
C VAL A 44 0.71 4.34 16.96
N THR A 45 0.51 3.07 17.31
CA THR A 45 1.20 1.90 16.77
C THR A 45 0.26 0.70 16.71
N ALA A 46 0.50 -0.20 15.77
CA ALA A 46 -0.24 -1.46 15.67
C ALA A 46 0.66 -2.58 15.14
N THR A 47 0.31 -3.82 15.48
CA THR A 47 0.90 -5.02 14.89
C THR A 47 -0.15 -6.14 14.83
N THR A 48 0.05 -7.11 13.94
CA THR A 48 -0.79 -8.31 13.85
C THR A 48 0.00 -9.55 14.23
N TYR A 49 -0.70 -10.59 14.68
CA TYR A 49 -0.09 -11.87 15.01
C TYR A 49 -1.09 -13.01 14.82
N LYS A 50 -0.62 -14.17 14.32
CA LYS A 50 -1.44 -15.36 14.21
C LYS A 50 -1.02 -16.38 15.26
N LYS A 51 -1.95 -16.77 16.13
CA LYS A 51 -1.77 -17.81 17.17
C LYS A 51 -2.89 -18.84 17.05
N ASN A 52 -2.52 -20.11 16.96
CA ASN A 52 -3.47 -21.24 16.91
C ASN A 52 -4.62 -21.05 15.90
N GLY A 53 -4.30 -20.51 14.71
CA GLY A 53 -5.29 -20.25 13.65
C GLY A 53 -6.09 -18.95 13.80
N VAL A 54 -6.04 -18.30 14.96
CA VAL A 54 -6.72 -17.03 15.24
C VAL A 54 -5.78 -15.86 14.91
N ASN A 55 -6.29 -14.84 14.23
CA ASN A 55 -5.54 -13.62 13.95
C ASN A 55 -5.87 -12.57 15.02
N TYR A 56 -4.83 -11.99 15.59
CA TYR A 56 -4.91 -10.95 16.60
C TYR A 56 -4.33 -9.64 16.06
N VAL A 57 -4.89 -8.54 16.55
CA VAL A 57 -4.45 -7.18 16.28
C VAL A 57 -4.17 -6.53 17.63
N PHE A 58 -2.94 -6.05 17.81
CA PHE A 58 -2.54 -5.31 18.99
C PHE A 58 -2.35 -3.85 18.60
N SER A 59 -2.93 -2.92 19.34
CA SER A 59 -2.72 -1.50 19.11
C SER A 59 -2.35 -0.76 20.40
N GLY A 60 -1.40 0.17 20.28
CA GLY A 60 -0.88 0.96 21.39
C GLY A 60 -0.98 2.45 21.11
N GLY A 61 -1.08 3.26 22.17
CA GLY A 61 -1.40 4.68 22.11
C GLY A 61 -0.75 5.50 23.19
N ASP A 62 -1.13 6.78 23.27
CA ASP A 62 -0.71 7.74 24.30
C ASP A 62 -1.18 7.41 25.72
N GLY A 63 -2.31 6.70 25.87
CA GLY A 63 -2.90 6.44 27.18
C GLY A 63 -2.28 5.32 28.01
N ALA A 64 -1.12 4.76 27.63
CA ALA A 64 -0.49 3.64 28.34
C ALA A 64 -1.30 2.33 28.33
N PHE A 65 -2.07 2.08 27.26
CA PHE A 65 -2.79 0.81 27.07
C PHE A 65 -2.43 0.12 25.76
N ILE A 66 -2.47 -1.21 25.79
CA ILE A 66 -2.52 -2.07 24.61
C ILE A 66 -3.95 -2.59 24.45
N ASN A 67 -4.59 -2.27 23.33
CA ASN A 67 -5.87 -2.86 22.93
C ASN A 67 -5.60 -4.15 22.15
N VAL A 68 -6.45 -5.15 22.37
CA VAL A 68 -6.38 -6.44 21.68
C VAL A 68 -7.70 -6.73 20.99
N PHE A 69 -7.63 -7.09 19.72
CA PHE A 69 -8.76 -7.54 18.92
C PHE A 69 -8.42 -8.88 18.26
N LYS A 70 -9.44 -9.71 18.02
CA LYS A 70 -9.39 -10.77 17.01
C LYS A 70 -9.81 -10.20 15.65
N LEU A 71 -9.27 -10.73 14.58
CA LEU A 71 -9.65 -10.42 13.20
C LEU A 71 -10.05 -11.72 12.49
N ASN A 72 -11.29 -11.80 12.02
CA ASN A 72 -11.77 -12.96 11.27
C ASN A 72 -11.43 -12.84 9.77
N ALA A 73 -11.84 -13.84 8.98
CA ALA A 73 -11.53 -13.89 7.55
C ALA A 73 -12.33 -12.90 6.68
N THR A 74 -13.40 -12.30 7.22
CA THR A 74 -14.19 -11.25 6.52
C THR A 74 -13.70 -9.84 6.84
N GLY A 75 -12.77 -9.70 7.80
CA GLY A 75 -12.24 -8.41 8.22
C GLY A 75 -13.01 -7.77 9.38
N GLU A 76 -13.81 -8.55 10.10
CA GLU A 76 -14.48 -8.11 11.33
C GLU A 76 -13.53 -8.15 12.52
N LEU A 77 -13.54 -7.08 13.31
CA LEU A 77 -12.75 -6.92 14.52
C LEU A 77 -13.59 -7.30 15.75
N MET A 78 -13.09 -8.20 16.59
CA MET A 78 -13.76 -8.56 17.85
C MET A 78 -12.88 -8.17 19.03
N PRO A 79 -13.30 -7.22 19.90
CA PRO A 79 -12.52 -6.84 21.08
C PRO A 79 -12.25 -8.02 22.00
N VAL A 80 -11.02 -8.11 22.49
CA VAL A 80 -10.60 -9.09 23.51
C VAL A 80 -10.39 -8.40 24.85
N GLY A 81 -9.67 -7.28 24.87
CA GLY A 81 -9.39 -6.54 26.10
C GLY A 81 -8.48 -5.33 25.89
N ALA A 82 -8.28 -4.57 26.96
CA ALA A 82 -7.32 -3.47 27.02
C ALA A 82 -6.44 -3.61 28.27
N TYR A 83 -5.12 -3.59 28.09
CA TYR A 83 -4.14 -3.93 29.12
C TYR A 83 -3.25 -2.73 29.41
N GLU A 84 -3.13 -2.33 30.68
CA GLU A 84 -2.33 -1.19 31.11
C GLU A 84 -0.83 -1.53 31.14
N LEU A 85 0.00 -0.61 30.67
CA LEU A 85 1.46 -0.67 30.81
C LEU A 85 1.87 -0.56 32.28
N GLN A 86 2.99 -1.17 32.68
CA GLN A 86 3.39 -1.32 34.09
C GLN A 86 3.41 0.00 34.86
N ASN A 87 4.01 1.02 34.28
CA ASN A 87 4.21 2.31 34.93
C ASN A 87 3.04 3.28 34.71
N LYS A 88 1.97 2.85 34.02
CA LYS A 88 0.82 3.68 33.63
C LYS A 88 1.20 4.93 32.83
N LYS A 89 2.39 4.90 32.19
CA LYS A 89 2.89 5.95 31.31
C LYS A 89 3.05 5.36 29.91
N GLY A 90 2.57 6.11 28.91
CA GLY A 90 2.74 5.80 27.50
C GLY A 90 3.54 6.90 26.79
N PRO A 91 3.61 6.88 25.46
CA PRO A 91 2.92 5.94 24.57
C PRO A 91 3.58 4.57 24.46
N ALA A 92 2.79 3.54 24.18
CA ALA A 92 3.31 2.33 23.54
C ALA A 92 3.70 2.68 22.08
N ARG A 93 4.92 2.32 21.66
CA ARG A 93 5.49 2.67 20.35
C ARG A 93 5.88 1.44 19.54
N GLY A 94 6.81 0.64 20.03
CA GLY A 94 7.24 -0.58 19.36
C GLY A 94 6.31 -1.73 19.73
N LEU A 95 5.77 -2.45 18.74
CA LEU A 95 5.00 -3.67 18.96
C LEU A 95 5.47 -4.77 18.01
N VAL A 96 5.94 -5.89 18.56
CA VAL A 96 6.27 -7.10 17.79
C VAL A 96 5.85 -8.33 18.56
N ALA A 97 5.26 -9.31 17.87
CA ALA A 97 4.76 -10.54 18.48
C ALA A 97 5.38 -11.77 17.81
N HIS A 98 5.89 -12.70 18.61
CA HIS A 98 6.60 -13.89 18.11
C HIS A 98 6.45 -15.09 19.04
N ASN A 99 6.47 -16.29 18.45
CA ASN A 99 6.59 -17.55 19.19
C ASN A 99 8.05 -17.77 19.62
N ILE A 100 8.26 -18.02 20.91
CA ILE A 100 9.56 -18.31 21.51
C ILE A 100 9.48 -19.67 22.19
N LYS A 101 9.96 -20.71 21.49
CA LYS A 101 9.99 -22.10 21.97
C LYS A 101 8.65 -22.60 22.55
N GLY A 102 7.56 -22.32 21.85
CA GLY A 102 6.21 -22.79 22.20
C GLY A 102 5.34 -21.77 22.93
N THR A 103 5.91 -20.68 23.46
CA THR A 103 5.13 -19.60 24.07
C THR A 103 5.11 -18.38 23.16
N ASP A 104 3.92 -17.83 22.92
CA ASP A 104 3.75 -16.60 22.14
C ASP A 104 3.89 -15.38 23.04
N TYR A 105 4.75 -14.44 22.64
CA TYR A 105 4.99 -13.21 23.38
C TYR A 105 4.73 -11.98 22.52
N LEU A 106 4.17 -10.94 23.14
CA LEU A 106 4.14 -9.58 22.64
C LEU A 106 5.22 -8.75 23.37
N PHE A 107 6.12 -8.15 22.60
CA PHE A 107 7.13 -7.21 23.09
C PHE A 107 6.66 -5.79 22.81
N VAL A 108 6.68 -4.95 23.83
CA VAL A 108 6.14 -3.59 23.83
C VAL A 108 7.23 -2.60 24.21
N GLY A 109 7.54 -1.69 23.30
CA GLY A 109 8.39 -0.54 23.58
C GLY A 109 7.57 0.55 24.25
N ASN A 110 7.80 0.78 25.54
CA ASN A 110 7.15 1.80 26.33
C ASN A 110 8.00 3.09 26.34
N LYS A 111 7.66 4.05 25.47
CA LYS A 111 8.33 5.35 25.41
C LYS A 111 8.18 6.14 26.71
N GLY A 112 7.04 6.05 27.39
CA GLY A 112 6.81 6.77 28.64
C GLY A 112 7.58 6.20 29.83
N GLY A 113 8.13 5.00 29.68
CA GLY A 113 8.86 4.26 30.71
C GLY A 113 10.31 3.98 30.42
N ASN A 114 10.83 4.34 29.25
CA ASN A 114 12.17 3.96 28.80
C ASN A 114 12.41 2.46 29.02
N SER A 115 11.44 1.64 28.61
CA SER A 115 11.44 0.22 28.92
C SER A 115 10.86 -0.64 27.80
N VAL A 116 11.22 -1.93 27.82
CA VAL A 116 10.58 -2.98 27.04
C VAL A 116 9.76 -3.84 27.99
N GLU A 117 8.45 -3.89 27.78
CA GLU A 117 7.55 -4.79 28.49
C GLU A 117 7.28 -6.04 27.64
N VAL A 118 7.28 -7.21 28.27
CA VAL A 118 7.05 -8.50 27.63
C VAL A 118 5.80 -9.13 28.20
N TYR A 119 4.87 -9.50 27.34
CA TYR A 119 3.61 -10.13 27.72
C TYR A 119 3.48 -11.50 27.04
N SER A 120 3.10 -12.55 27.78
CA SER A 120 2.58 -13.77 27.15
C SER A 120 1.22 -13.49 26.52
N ILE A 121 0.99 -14.10 25.36
CA ILE A 121 -0.29 -14.06 24.66
C ILE A 121 -1.00 -15.38 24.97
N GLU A 122 -2.04 -15.31 25.80
CA GLU A 122 -2.86 -16.46 26.17
C GLU A 122 -3.74 -16.95 24.99
N ASP A 123 -4.30 -18.14 25.07
CA ASP A 123 -5.05 -18.75 23.95
C ASP A 123 -6.31 -17.96 23.56
N ASN A 124 -6.91 -17.25 24.52
CA ASN A 124 -8.03 -16.35 24.26
C ASN A 124 -7.61 -14.97 23.69
N GLY A 125 -6.31 -14.71 23.59
CA GLY A 125 -5.70 -13.45 23.16
C GLY A 125 -5.39 -12.48 24.30
N SER A 126 -5.75 -12.81 25.54
CA SER A 126 -5.43 -11.95 26.69
C SER A 126 -3.92 -11.88 26.93
N LEU A 127 -3.48 -10.78 27.54
CA LEU A 127 -2.07 -10.53 27.81
C LEU A 127 -1.77 -10.72 29.29
N GLN A 128 -0.73 -11.47 29.62
CA GLN A 128 -0.14 -11.52 30.95
C GLN A 128 1.30 -11.02 30.93
N ARG A 129 1.65 -10.09 31.82
CA ARG A 129 3.00 -9.54 31.87
C ARG A 129 3.98 -10.61 32.37
N ALA A 130 5.00 -10.90 31.57
CA ALA A 130 6.04 -11.89 31.87
C ALA A 130 7.35 -11.24 32.36
N PHE A 131 7.71 -10.08 31.80
CA PHE A 131 8.98 -9.41 32.10
C PHE A 131 8.94 -7.91 31.79
N VAL A 132 9.80 -7.13 32.44
CA VAL A 132 10.07 -5.72 32.10
C VAL A 132 11.58 -5.50 32.12
N LEU A 133 12.10 -4.93 31.05
CA LEU A 133 13.47 -4.46 30.92
C LEU A 133 13.47 -2.93 30.96
N ASN A 134 14.12 -2.34 31.96
CA ASN A 134 14.33 -0.89 32.02
C ASN A 134 15.67 -0.52 31.39
N ASP A 135 15.76 0.71 30.89
CA ASP A 135 17.01 1.27 30.39
C ASP A 135 18.07 1.43 31.49
N THR A 136 19.33 1.23 31.09
CA THR A 136 20.55 1.49 31.85
C THR A 136 21.54 2.25 30.96
N PRO A 137 22.56 2.91 31.54
CA PRO A 137 23.59 3.60 30.74
C PRO A 137 24.30 2.71 29.70
N GLU A 138 24.35 1.40 29.92
CA GLU A 138 25.00 0.42 29.04
C GLU A 138 24.07 -0.13 27.96
N THR A 139 22.76 -0.05 28.15
CA THR A 139 21.79 -0.61 27.21
C THR A 139 21.35 0.34 26.12
N TYR A 140 21.60 1.66 26.27
CA TYR A 140 21.28 2.68 25.26
C TYR A 140 19.84 2.57 24.71
N LEU A 141 18.87 2.16 25.53
CA LEU A 141 17.49 2.03 25.10
C LEU A 141 16.86 3.42 24.96
N GLY A 142 17.23 4.34 25.86
CA GLY A 142 16.69 5.69 25.94
C GLY A 142 15.16 5.68 25.81
N THR A 143 14.66 6.53 24.92
CA THR A 143 13.27 6.41 24.50
C THR A 143 13.10 5.23 23.54
N VAL A 144 12.53 4.13 24.01
CA VAL A 144 12.27 2.95 23.17
C VAL A 144 11.19 3.24 22.12
N ILE A 145 11.55 3.18 20.83
CA ILE A 145 10.62 3.45 19.72
C ILE A 145 10.33 2.20 18.89
N THR A 146 11.38 1.51 18.44
CA THR A 146 11.25 0.46 17.43
C THR A 146 11.80 -0.85 17.97
N LEU A 147 11.10 -1.94 17.67
CA LEU A 147 11.47 -3.29 18.07
C LEU A 147 11.53 -4.19 16.83
N LYS A 148 12.47 -5.14 16.83
CA LYS A 148 12.53 -6.20 15.82
C LYS A 148 12.99 -7.50 16.46
N VAL A 149 12.22 -8.57 16.31
CA VAL A 149 12.67 -9.91 16.70
C VAL A 149 13.31 -10.62 15.51
N ILE A 150 14.45 -11.26 15.75
CA ILE A 150 15.19 -12.06 14.78
C ILE A 150 15.37 -13.49 15.31
N HIS A 151 15.06 -14.47 14.47
CA HIS A 151 15.19 -15.90 14.76
C HIS A 151 16.43 -16.43 14.04
N ILE A 152 17.40 -16.97 14.79
CA ILE A 152 18.61 -17.57 14.22
C ILE A 152 18.84 -18.94 14.84
N LYS A 153 18.64 -19.99 14.03
CA LYS A 153 18.68 -21.39 14.48
C LYS A 153 17.73 -21.58 15.67
N ASN A 154 18.26 -21.93 16.84
CA ASN A 154 17.49 -22.16 18.07
C ASN A 154 17.48 -20.96 19.03
N ASN A 155 18.00 -19.80 18.59
CA ASN A 155 18.10 -18.57 19.37
C ASN A 155 17.18 -17.50 18.81
N PHE A 156 16.78 -16.59 19.70
CA PHE A 156 15.83 -15.52 19.44
C PHE A 156 16.41 -14.24 20.02
N TYR A 157 16.41 -13.17 19.23
CA TYR A 157 17.03 -11.90 19.59
C TYR A 157 16.04 -10.77 19.40
N LEU A 158 15.95 -9.87 20.38
CA LEU A 158 15.19 -8.64 20.30
C LEU A 158 16.17 -7.49 20.04
N PHE A 159 16.01 -6.83 18.90
CA PHE A 159 16.68 -5.57 18.59
C PHE A 159 15.77 -4.42 19.00
N VAL A 160 16.38 -3.43 19.65
CA VAL A 160 15.72 -2.25 20.19
C VAL A 160 16.42 -1.01 19.67
N GLY A 161 15.63 -0.12 19.07
CA GLY A 161 16.09 1.18 18.60
C GLY A 161 15.69 2.28 19.58
N GLY A 162 16.70 2.99 20.08
CA GLY A 162 16.52 4.14 20.96
C GLY A 162 16.34 5.45 20.19
N LEU A 163 15.72 6.42 20.86
CA LEU A 163 15.61 7.81 20.44
C LEU A 163 15.99 8.70 21.62
N GLU A 164 16.63 9.84 21.34
CA GLU A 164 17.00 10.89 22.31
C GLU A 164 17.98 10.43 23.44
N SER A 165 18.70 11.40 24.01
CA SER A 165 19.72 11.32 25.09
C SER A 165 20.93 10.38 24.89
N THR A 166 20.72 9.15 24.45
CA THR A 166 21.75 8.11 24.22
C THR A 166 21.32 7.20 23.07
N PRO A 167 21.18 7.72 21.84
CA PRO A 167 20.70 6.95 20.71
C PRO A 167 21.64 5.78 20.35
N GLY A 168 21.05 4.73 19.80
CA GLY A 168 21.78 3.55 19.39
C GLY A 168 20.89 2.35 19.07
N LEU A 169 21.57 1.26 18.76
CA LEU A 169 20.98 -0.04 18.48
C LEU A 169 21.43 -1.05 19.53
N SER A 170 20.48 -1.75 20.15
CA SER A 170 20.78 -2.73 21.19
C SER A 170 20.14 -4.08 20.89
N CYS A 171 20.88 -5.15 21.15
CA CYS A 171 20.45 -6.53 20.98
C CYS A 171 20.35 -7.23 22.33
N PHE A 172 19.25 -7.94 22.53
CA PHE A 172 18.98 -8.78 23.68
C PHE A 172 18.65 -10.21 23.27
N LYS A 173 19.16 -11.19 24.00
CA LYS A 173 18.71 -12.58 23.85
C LYS A 173 17.35 -12.74 24.54
N ILE A 174 16.42 -13.38 23.85
CA ILE A 174 15.10 -13.73 24.39
C ILE A 174 15.17 -15.15 24.95
N HIS A 175 14.90 -15.29 26.24
CA HIS A 175 14.83 -16.57 26.93
C HIS A 175 13.45 -17.23 26.77
N LYS A 176 13.37 -18.55 27.02
CA LYS A 176 12.13 -19.33 26.89
C LYS A 176 10.95 -18.75 27.71
N ASN A 177 11.25 -18.11 28.84
CA ASN A 177 10.26 -17.49 29.71
C ASN A 177 9.98 -16.01 29.38
N GLY A 178 10.46 -15.50 28.25
CA GLY A 178 10.28 -14.11 27.84
C GLY A 178 11.26 -13.11 28.47
N LYS A 179 12.13 -13.52 29.40
CA LYS A 179 13.17 -12.64 29.93
C LYS A 179 14.14 -12.22 28.82
N LEU A 180 14.72 -11.04 28.98
CA LEU A 180 15.72 -10.47 28.08
C LEU A 180 17.07 -10.36 28.78
N SER A 181 18.15 -10.78 28.12
CA SER A 181 19.53 -10.51 28.56
C SER A 181 20.27 -9.73 27.49
N HIS A 182 20.99 -8.69 27.89
CA HIS A 182 21.79 -7.86 26.98
C HIS A 182 22.89 -8.69 26.31
N ILE A 183 23.14 -8.42 25.03
CA ILE A 183 24.22 -9.04 24.25
C ILE A 183 25.22 -7.99 23.78
N GLN A 184 24.72 -6.96 23.09
CA GLN A 184 25.53 -5.92 22.49
C GLN A 184 24.70 -4.65 22.36
N SER A 185 25.33 -3.51 22.59
CA SER A 185 24.83 -2.21 22.19
C SER A 185 25.85 -1.52 21.29
N LEU A 186 25.34 -0.73 20.37
CA LEU A 186 26.12 0.14 19.50
C LEU A 186 25.55 1.55 19.68
N ALA A 187 26.35 2.42 20.28
CA ALA A 187 26.04 3.84 20.32
C ALA A 187 26.11 4.40 18.90
N ASP A 188 25.27 5.39 18.67
CA ASP A 188 25.26 6.13 17.44
C ASP A 188 26.49 7.06 17.30
N ASP A 189 26.93 7.33 16.06
CA ASP A 189 28.09 8.16 15.74
C ASP A 189 27.86 9.02 14.46
N ASP A 190 28.91 9.63 13.91
CA ASP A 190 28.79 10.49 12.71
C ASP A 190 28.70 9.69 11.39
N LEU A 191 29.09 8.42 11.40
CA LEU A 191 29.18 7.54 10.23
C LEU A 191 27.95 6.64 10.08
N ILE A 192 27.44 6.15 11.21
CA ILE A 192 26.30 5.24 11.30
C ILE A 192 25.03 6.08 11.47
N HIS A 193 23.95 5.68 10.81
CA HIS A 193 22.66 6.38 10.87
C HIS A 193 21.72 5.65 11.82
N THR A 194 21.91 5.85 13.12
CA THR A 194 21.20 5.17 14.21
C THR A 194 20.60 6.12 15.23
N ASP A 195 20.67 7.43 15.03
CA ASP A 195 19.95 8.41 15.83
C ASP A 195 18.48 8.48 15.42
N GLY A 196 17.63 8.06 16.34
CA GLY A 196 16.20 7.93 16.15
C GLY A 196 15.87 6.80 15.19
N ILE A 197 16.19 5.56 15.59
CA ILE A 197 15.80 4.36 14.84
C ILE A 197 14.28 4.21 14.86
N ILE A 198 13.65 4.64 13.78
CA ILE A 198 12.19 4.65 13.62
C ILE A 198 11.71 3.46 12.77
N GLY A 199 12.55 2.96 11.88
CA GLY A 199 12.25 1.79 11.04
C GLY A 199 13.32 0.71 11.21
N MET A 200 12.89 -0.55 11.26
CA MET A 200 13.77 -1.71 11.24
C MET A 200 13.19 -2.83 10.39
N TYR A 201 14.03 -3.45 9.57
CA TYR A 201 13.66 -4.65 8.81
C TYR A 201 14.83 -5.63 8.75
N SER A 202 14.54 -6.93 8.69
CA SER A 202 15.58 -7.96 8.59
C SER A 202 15.37 -8.88 7.40
N HIS A 203 16.42 -9.16 6.64
CA HIS A 203 16.47 -10.18 5.60
C HIS A 203 17.31 -11.38 6.04
N LYS A 204 17.02 -12.54 5.45
CA LYS A 204 17.93 -13.69 5.47
C LYS A 204 18.33 -14.00 4.03
N ILE A 205 19.62 -13.90 3.74
CA ILE A 205 20.19 -14.08 2.39
C ILE A 205 21.32 -15.10 2.52
N ASN A 206 21.25 -16.18 1.73
CA ASN A 206 22.27 -17.25 1.71
C ASN A 206 22.69 -17.75 3.11
N GLY A 207 21.72 -17.90 4.01
CA GLY A 207 21.94 -18.38 5.38
C GLY A 207 22.41 -17.33 6.39
N LYS A 208 22.82 -16.14 5.93
CA LYS A 208 23.20 -15.00 6.77
C LYS A 208 21.99 -14.11 7.05
N THR A 209 22.02 -13.41 8.18
CA THR A 209 20.95 -12.52 8.61
C THR A 209 21.43 -11.08 8.56
N TYR A 210 20.63 -10.21 7.97
CA TYR A 210 20.92 -8.79 7.83
C TYR A 210 19.82 -7.95 8.46
N LEU A 211 20.19 -6.93 9.21
CA LEU A 211 19.29 -5.96 9.83
C LEU A 211 19.54 -4.59 9.22
N ILE A 212 18.46 -3.92 8.83
CA ILE A 212 18.48 -2.58 8.25
C ILE A 212 17.75 -1.66 9.21
N THR A 213 18.36 -0.50 9.51
CA THR A 213 17.81 0.54 10.37
C THR A 213 17.68 1.85 9.61
N GLY A 214 16.70 2.68 9.96
CA GLY A 214 16.56 4.05 9.47
C GLY A 214 16.67 5.07 10.60
N GLY A 215 17.63 5.99 10.49
CA GLY A 215 17.91 7.05 11.46
C GLY A 215 17.19 8.34 11.10
N PHE A 216 16.17 8.68 11.89
CA PHE A 216 15.36 9.89 11.68
C PHE A 216 16.17 11.17 11.84
N GLN A 217 17.08 11.25 12.81
CA GLN A 217 17.86 12.47 13.07
C GLN A 217 19.11 12.57 12.17
N ASP A 218 19.58 11.43 11.64
CA ASP A 218 20.77 11.33 10.79
C ASP A 218 20.50 11.53 9.30
N ASN A 219 19.24 11.47 8.88
CA ASN A 219 18.84 11.51 7.48
C ASN A 219 19.41 10.34 6.66
N GLY A 220 19.35 9.10 7.17
CA GLY A 220 19.95 7.98 6.48
C GLY A 220 19.53 6.59 6.95
N ILE A 221 20.07 5.57 6.29
CA ILE A 221 19.87 4.16 6.59
C ILE A 221 21.20 3.43 6.78
N SER A 222 21.19 2.40 7.62
CA SER A 222 22.37 1.58 7.94
C SER A 222 22.05 0.09 7.81
N SER A 223 23.00 -0.71 7.33
CA SER A 223 22.90 -2.17 7.24
C SER A 223 23.87 -2.84 8.21
N PHE A 224 23.44 -3.97 8.78
CA PHE A 224 24.21 -4.76 9.75
C PHE A 224 24.11 -6.25 9.45
N GLU A 225 25.21 -6.99 9.59
CA GLU A 225 25.20 -8.46 9.67
C GLU A 225 24.91 -8.86 11.12
N VAL A 226 23.99 -9.80 11.33
CA VAL A 226 23.66 -10.37 12.64
C VAL A 226 24.16 -11.80 12.72
N PHE A 227 25.07 -12.05 13.66
CA PHE A 227 25.72 -13.35 13.84
C PHE A 227 24.89 -14.30 14.72
N ASN A 228 25.26 -15.58 14.69
CA ASN A 228 24.55 -16.66 15.41
C ASN A 228 24.49 -16.47 16.94
N ASN A 229 25.38 -15.68 17.52
CA ASN A 229 25.43 -15.38 18.95
C ASN A 229 24.62 -14.13 19.32
N GLY A 230 24.07 -13.39 18.34
CA GLY A 230 23.32 -12.15 18.54
C GLY A 230 24.19 -10.89 18.48
N ASN A 231 25.52 -11.03 18.40
CA ASN A 231 26.36 -9.89 18.05
C ASN A 231 26.08 -9.46 16.62
N PHE A 232 26.32 -8.20 16.32
CA PHE A 232 26.10 -7.60 15.01
C PHE A 232 27.20 -6.59 14.66
N LYS A 233 27.41 -6.38 13.37
CA LYS A 233 28.43 -5.48 12.83
C LYS A 233 27.85 -4.66 11.69
N ASN A 234 28.16 -3.36 11.65
CA ASN A 234 27.80 -2.48 10.55
C ASN A 234 28.47 -2.92 9.23
N ILE A 235 27.73 -2.84 8.13
CA ILE A 235 28.17 -3.19 6.78
C ILE A 235 28.36 -1.91 5.97
N ASN A 236 27.27 -1.16 5.74
CA ASN A 236 27.31 0.10 5.01
C ASN A 236 26.21 1.05 5.47
N ASN A 237 26.44 2.34 5.23
CA ASN A 237 25.55 3.43 5.59
C ASN A 237 25.28 4.29 4.36
N ILE A 238 24.04 4.77 4.21
CA ILE A 238 23.63 5.67 3.14
C ILE A 238 22.90 6.86 3.76
N ALA A 239 23.53 8.03 3.73
CA ALA A 239 22.90 9.31 4.06
C ALA A 239 22.05 9.84 2.90
N ASP A 240 21.22 10.86 3.12
CA ASP A 240 20.57 11.60 2.05
C ASP A 240 21.58 12.29 1.10
N ASN A 241 21.15 12.69 -0.10
CA ASN A 241 21.93 13.54 -1.00
C ASN A 241 21.19 14.85 -1.30
N THR A 242 21.75 15.67 -2.19
CA THR A 242 21.15 16.95 -2.59
C THR A 242 20.16 16.83 -3.75
N THR A 243 19.90 15.63 -4.28
CA THR A 243 19.19 15.45 -5.55
C THR A 243 17.93 14.61 -5.44
N ASN A 244 18.05 13.32 -5.08
CA ASN A 244 17.00 12.35 -5.40
C ASN A 244 16.95 11.13 -4.47
N ARG A 245 17.48 11.20 -3.25
CA ARG A 245 17.51 10.04 -2.35
C ARG A 245 16.41 10.02 -1.29
N TYR A 246 15.83 11.16 -0.94
CA TYR A 246 14.62 11.27 -0.10
C TYR A 246 14.77 10.57 1.26
N LEU A 247 15.92 10.74 1.91
CA LEU A 247 16.21 10.18 3.24
C LEU A 247 16.18 11.22 4.37
N THR A 248 15.95 12.51 4.07
CA THR A 248 15.83 13.54 5.10
C THR A 248 14.63 13.27 6.01
N GLY A 249 14.91 13.01 7.28
CA GLY A 249 13.95 12.49 8.25
C GLY A 249 13.54 11.06 7.94
N THR A 250 14.48 10.17 7.62
CA THR A 250 14.22 8.74 7.35
C THR A 250 13.31 8.16 8.43
N TYR A 251 12.19 7.59 8.01
CA TYR A 251 11.11 7.26 8.92
C TYR A 251 10.71 5.78 8.80
N PRO A 252 9.64 5.36 8.09
CA PRO A 252 9.35 3.94 8.02
C PRO A 252 10.37 3.22 7.14
N VAL A 253 10.87 2.09 7.64
CA VAL A 253 11.69 1.13 6.89
C VAL A 253 10.98 -0.21 6.95
N ASN A 254 10.70 -0.79 5.78
CA ASN A 254 10.18 -2.15 5.66
C ASN A 254 10.82 -2.81 4.43
N GLY A 255 10.59 -4.10 4.21
CA GLY A 255 11.24 -4.84 3.13
C GLY A 255 10.47 -6.07 2.69
N VAL A 256 10.89 -6.63 1.57
CA VAL A 256 10.31 -7.86 1.00
C VAL A 256 11.31 -8.54 0.08
N THR A 257 11.20 -9.86 -0.02
CA THR A 257 11.93 -10.66 -1.01
C THR A 257 10.99 -11.04 -2.15
N LEU A 258 11.33 -10.67 -3.38
CA LEU A 258 10.58 -10.97 -4.61
C LEU A 258 11.51 -11.76 -5.57
N GLY A 259 11.18 -13.02 -5.83
CA GLY A 259 12.10 -13.95 -6.49
C GLY A 259 13.41 -14.05 -5.70
N GLY A 260 14.55 -13.87 -6.37
CA GLY A 260 15.88 -13.80 -5.75
C GLY A 260 16.32 -12.40 -5.30
N ASN A 261 15.46 -11.38 -5.41
CA ASN A 261 15.81 -10.00 -5.07
C ASN A 261 15.30 -9.62 -3.69
N HIS A 262 16.15 -8.97 -2.90
CA HIS A 262 15.84 -8.47 -1.57
C HIS A 262 15.72 -6.95 -1.61
N TYR A 263 14.54 -6.42 -1.26
CA TYR A 263 14.26 -4.99 -1.30
C TYR A 263 14.00 -4.42 0.09
N ILE A 264 14.40 -3.17 0.26
CA ILE A 264 14.04 -2.30 1.38
C ILE A 264 13.31 -1.09 0.80
N VAL A 265 12.14 -0.79 1.35
CA VAL A 265 11.32 0.37 1.00
C VAL A 265 11.37 1.33 2.19
N VAL A 266 11.79 2.55 1.90
CA VAL A 266 12.09 3.58 2.89
C VAL A 266 11.25 4.80 2.58
N GLY A 267 10.46 5.20 3.58
CA GLY A 267 9.78 6.49 3.57
C GLY A 267 10.54 7.50 4.42
N HIS A 268 10.07 8.74 4.38
CA HIS A 268 10.64 9.80 5.19
C HIS A 268 9.56 10.77 5.68
N ARG A 269 9.86 11.43 6.78
CA ARG A 269 9.07 12.55 7.30
C ARG A 269 9.98 13.75 7.42
N HIS A 270 10.02 14.53 6.34
CA HIS A 270 11.00 15.58 6.17
C HIS A 270 11.05 16.55 7.36
N HIS A 271 12.26 16.94 7.78
CA HIS A 271 12.48 17.84 8.91
C HIS A 271 11.85 19.23 8.75
N LYS A 272 11.55 19.65 7.51
CA LYS A 272 10.75 20.87 7.20
C LYS A 272 9.39 20.88 7.91
N TYR A 273 8.79 19.72 8.19
CA TYR A 273 7.52 19.62 8.91
C TYR A 273 7.64 19.89 10.42
N TYR A 274 8.85 20.19 10.91
CA TYR A 274 9.12 20.46 12.30
C TYR A 274 9.79 21.83 12.49
N LYS A 275 9.56 22.45 13.65
CA LYS A 275 10.37 23.60 14.06
C LYS A 275 11.82 23.12 14.23
N ARG A 276 12.77 23.81 13.59
CA ARG A 276 14.20 23.46 13.69
C ARG A 276 14.64 23.50 15.15
N GLY A 277 15.19 22.39 15.63
CA GLY A 277 15.68 22.22 17.01
C GLY A 277 16.95 21.39 17.04
N ASN A 278 17.42 21.05 18.24
CA ASN A 278 18.67 20.32 18.42
C ASN A 278 18.55 18.80 18.20
N PHE A 279 17.33 18.28 18.00
CA PHE A 279 17.09 16.88 17.64
C PHE A 279 17.38 16.58 16.15
N ILE A 280 17.82 17.56 15.37
CA ILE A 280 18.26 17.36 13.98
C ILE A 280 19.77 17.56 13.99
N LYS A 281 20.52 16.49 13.78
CA LYS A 281 21.99 16.52 13.77
C LYS A 281 22.52 17.32 12.59
N LYS A 282 22.07 16.99 11.38
CA LYS A 282 22.46 17.69 10.13
C LYS A 282 21.39 18.69 9.75
N LYS A 283 21.63 19.98 10.01
CA LYS A 283 20.66 21.07 9.82
C LYS A 283 20.66 21.66 8.40
N ASP A 284 21.65 21.29 7.59
CA ASP A 284 21.91 21.69 6.21
C ASP A 284 21.28 20.75 5.17
N PHE A 285 20.08 20.24 5.47
CA PHE A 285 19.32 19.38 4.55
C PHE A 285 18.56 20.18 3.49
N ILE A 286 18.30 19.54 2.34
CA ILE A 286 17.53 20.09 1.22
C ILE A 286 16.16 19.42 1.18
N PHE A 287 15.11 20.21 0.96
CA PHE A 287 13.78 19.66 0.73
C PHE A 287 13.61 19.27 -0.74
N HIS A 288 13.62 17.97 -1.03
CA HIS A 288 13.41 17.41 -2.37
C HIS A 288 11.92 17.24 -2.75
N GLY A 289 11.00 17.59 -1.84
CA GLY A 289 9.62 17.10 -1.86
C GLY A 289 9.47 15.82 -1.03
N ASP A 290 8.34 15.12 -1.18
CA ASP A 290 8.13 13.81 -0.59
C ASP A 290 8.38 12.69 -1.62
N GLY A 291 8.91 11.56 -1.18
CA GLY A 291 9.15 10.40 -2.02
C GLY A 291 9.30 9.12 -1.22
N VAL A 292 9.29 7.97 -1.89
CA VAL A 292 9.54 6.66 -1.29
C VAL A 292 10.68 6.00 -2.02
N SER A 293 11.77 5.73 -1.30
CA SER A 293 13.00 5.18 -1.86
C SER A 293 13.04 3.67 -1.70
N VAL A 294 13.45 2.98 -2.76
CA VAL A 294 13.68 1.54 -2.78
C VAL A 294 15.17 1.28 -2.91
N PHE A 295 15.68 0.42 -2.04
CA PHE A 295 17.03 -0.09 -2.06
C PHE A 295 17.01 -1.59 -2.33
N LYS A 296 17.98 -2.08 -3.09
CA LYS A 296 18.29 -3.50 -3.20
C LYS A 296 19.32 -3.87 -2.14
N VAL A 297 19.23 -5.07 -1.58
CA VAL A 297 20.25 -5.66 -0.72
C VAL A 297 20.99 -6.72 -1.53
N ASN A 298 22.32 -6.61 -1.65
CA ASN A 298 23.12 -7.61 -2.33
C ASN A 298 23.45 -8.80 -1.39
N GLU A 299 24.18 -9.79 -1.89
CA GLU A 299 24.53 -11.00 -1.13
C GLU A 299 25.46 -10.73 0.06
N ALA A 300 26.21 -9.63 0.04
CA ALA A 300 27.04 -9.19 1.17
C ALA A 300 26.25 -8.46 2.25
N GLY A 301 24.97 -8.14 2.00
CA GLY A 301 24.12 -7.36 2.89
C GLY A 301 24.22 -5.85 2.68
N GLU A 302 24.90 -5.39 1.63
CA GLU A 302 25.04 -3.97 1.34
C GLU A 302 23.75 -3.42 0.72
N LEU A 303 23.36 -2.23 1.19
CA LEU A 303 22.29 -1.45 0.60
C LEU A 303 22.75 -0.78 -0.70
N ILE A 304 21.95 -0.87 -1.76
CA ILE A 304 22.20 -0.28 -3.07
C ILE A 304 20.98 0.55 -3.46
N PRO A 305 21.10 1.89 -3.68
CA PRO A 305 20.00 2.70 -4.19
C PRO A 305 19.45 2.11 -5.50
N HIS A 306 18.13 2.01 -5.63
CA HIS A 306 17.54 1.26 -6.73
C HIS A 306 16.45 2.01 -7.49
N SER A 307 15.37 2.43 -6.84
CA SER A 307 14.33 3.25 -7.47
C SER A 307 13.70 4.21 -6.47
N VAL A 308 13.02 5.24 -6.96
CA VAL A 308 12.32 6.22 -6.11
C VAL A 308 10.96 6.53 -6.73
N LEU A 309 9.91 6.47 -5.92
CA LEU A 309 8.61 7.01 -6.24
C LEU A 309 8.51 8.44 -5.71
N VAL A 310 8.54 9.42 -6.60
CA VAL A 310 8.43 10.85 -6.23
C VAL A 310 6.97 11.27 -6.18
N ASN A 311 6.60 12.03 -5.15
CA ASN A 311 5.25 12.56 -4.98
C ASN A 311 4.87 13.50 -6.14
N ASN A 312 3.63 13.40 -6.59
CA ASN A 312 3.02 14.28 -7.59
C ASN A 312 1.53 14.47 -7.28
N ALA A 313 0.81 15.21 -8.14
CA ALA A 313 -0.61 15.52 -7.94
C ALA A 313 -1.54 14.29 -7.82
N ALA A 314 -1.11 13.13 -8.31
CA ALA A 314 -1.88 11.88 -8.27
C ALA A 314 -1.52 10.96 -7.09
N THR A 315 -0.56 11.33 -6.25
CA THR A 315 -0.14 10.53 -5.09
C THR A 315 -0.34 11.30 -3.79
N LYS A 316 -0.51 10.55 -2.70
CA LYS A 316 -0.62 11.08 -1.33
C LYS A 316 0.54 10.56 -0.49
N LEU A 317 1.66 11.27 -0.49
CA LEU A 317 2.91 10.85 0.14
C LEU A 317 3.43 11.86 1.18
N ALA A 318 2.67 12.89 1.55
CA ALA A 318 3.11 13.88 2.52
C ALA A 318 3.08 13.31 3.94
N GLY A 319 4.22 13.40 4.64
CA GLY A 319 4.29 13.03 6.06
C GLY A 319 4.15 11.53 6.30
N GLN A 320 4.91 10.73 5.56
CA GLN A 320 4.89 9.26 5.65
C GLN A 320 5.38 8.81 7.03
N THR A 321 4.62 7.95 7.67
CA THR A 321 4.90 7.51 9.05
C THR A 321 4.93 6.00 9.20
N ARG A 322 4.37 5.27 8.23
CA ARG A 322 4.36 3.81 8.22
C ARG A 322 4.35 3.25 6.82
N ILE A 323 5.09 2.17 6.61
CA ILE A 323 5.05 1.36 5.40
C ILE A 323 4.79 -0.09 5.81
N GLU A 324 3.76 -0.67 5.23
CA GLU A 324 3.41 -2.09 5.39
C GLU A 324 3.46 -2.77 4.04
N ILE A 325 4.04 -3.98 3.99
CA ILE A 325 4.25 -4.71 2.75
C ILE A 325 3.64 -6.11 2.87
N LEU A 326 2.72 -6.43 1.96
CA LEU A 326 2.19 -7.78 1.80
C LEU A 326 2.61 -8.34 0.45
N LYS A 327 3.42 -9.40 0.47
CA LYS A 327 3.81 -10.13 -0.73
C LYS A 327 2.59 -10.81 -1.36
N ILE A 328 2.32 -10.54 -2.63
CA ILE A 328 1.25 -11.21 -3.40
C ILE A 328 1.79 -12.56 -3.86
N ASP A 329 2.90 -12.52 -4.60
CA ASP A 329 3.66 -13.65 -5.12
C ASP A 329 5.15 -13.25 -5.30
N ASP A 330 5.96 -14.06 -5.96
CA ASP A 330 7.38 -13.76 -6.20
C ASP A 330 7.63 -12.59 -7.16
N SER A 331 6.62 -12.16 -7.91
CA SER A 331 6.72 -11.09 -8.89
C SER A 331 6.24 -9.73 -8.37
N GLU A 332 5.40 -9.71 -7.34
CA GLU A 332 4.73 -8.49 -6.88
C GLU A 332 4.43 -8.48 -5.38
N ALA A 333 4.53 -7.30 -4.77
CA ALA A 333 4.04 -7.02 -3.42
C ALA A 333 3.17 -5.76 -3.39
N LEU A 334 2.14 -5.77 -2.52
CA LEU A 334 1.41 -4.58 -2.12
C LEU A 334 2.23 -3.81 -1.08
N VAL A 335 2.29 -2.50 -1.25
CA VAL A 335 2.94 -1.57 -0.34
C VAL A 335 1.92 -0.52 0.06
N ALA A 336 1.53 -0.47 1.33
CA ALA A 336 0.67 0.56 1.89
C ALA A 336 1.51 1.59 2.65
N ILE A 337 1.38 2.85 2.29
CA ILE A 337 2.08 3.98 2.91
C ILE A 337 1.05 4.80 3.67
N GLY A 338 1.13 4.76 5.01
CA GLY A 338 0.30 5.58 5.89
C GLY A 338 0.87 6.99 5.99
N THR A 339 0.03 7.99 5.72
CA THR A 339 0.43 9.40 5.74
C THR A 339 -0.25 10.16 6.86
N ARG A 340 0.54 10.91 7.62
CA ARG A 340 0.03 11.79 8.67
C ARG A 340 -0.55 13.08 8.09
N ASP A 341 0.16 13.68 7.15
CA ASP A 341 -0.13 15.04 6.71
C ASP A 341 -1.15 15.05 5.55
N ASP A 342 -1.14 14.01 4.71
CA ASP A 342 -2.19 13.78 3.68
C ASP A 342 -3.46 13.07 4.20
N ASN A 343 -3.48 12.57 5.45
CA ASN A 343 -4.61 11.81 6.02
C ASN A 343 -5.11 10.68 5.10
N SER A 344 -4.20 9.79 4.70
CA SER A 344 -4.47 8.79 3.67
C SER A 344 -3.67 7.50 3.88
N ILE A 345 -4.07 6.47 3.15
CA ILE A 345 -3.23 5.32 2.83
C ILE A 345 -3.01 5.33 1.32
N GLN A 346 -1.76 5.60 0.90
CA GLN A 346 -1.35 5.43 -0.48
C GLN A 346 -0.98 3.97 -0.73
N LEU A 347 -1.67 3.31 -1.65
CA LEU A 347 -1.33 1.96 -2.10
C LEU A 347 -0.41 2.01 -3.32
N CYS A 348 0.61 1.19 -3.26
CA CYS A 348 1.57 0.98 -4.33
C CYS A 348 1.77 -0.52 -4.59
N LYS A 349 2.29 -0.85 -5.76
CA LYS A 349 2.79 -2.18 -6.12
C LYS A 349 4.29 -2.10 -6.35
N LEU A 350 5.03 -2.96 -5.65
CA LEU A 350 6.45 -3.19 -5.88
C LEU A 350 6.59 -4.43 -6.76
N ASN A 351 7.20 -4.29 -7.94
CA ASN A 351 7.42 -5.43 -8.84
C ASN A 351 8.77 -6.13 -8.59
N ALA A 352 8.99 -7.27 -9.25
CA ALA A 352 10.22 -8.07 -9.18
C ALA A 352 11.50 -7.32 -9.57
N ASN A 353 11.36 -6.23 -10.32
CA ASN A 353 12.45 -5.34 -10.72
C ASN A 353 12.67 -4.20 -9.72
N GLY A 354 12.03 -4.23 -8.54
CA GLY A 354 12.20 -3.22 -7.49
C GLY A 354 11.63 -1.85 -7.82
N VAL A 355 10.72 -1.75 -8.80
CA VAL A 355 10.06 -0.49 -9.16
C VAL A 355 8.74 -0.38 -8.40
N LEU A 356 8.61 0.68 -7.60
CA LEU A 356 7.40 1.00 -6.86
C LEU A 356 6.49 1.90 -7.70
N LYS A 357 5.23 1.49 -7.92
CA LYS A 357 4.23 2.27 -8.67
C LYS A 357 2.95 2.47 -7.87
N PRO A 358 2.33 3.67 -7.90
CA PRO A 358 1.00 3.89 -7.32
C PRO A 358 -0.03 2.93 -7.93
N SER A 359 -0.95 2.45 -7.10
CA SER A 359 -2.00 1.50 -7.50
C SER A 359 -3.39 1.82 -6.94
N GLY A 360 -3.47 2.75 -5.97
CA GLY A 360 -4.73 3.23 -5.41
C GLY A 360 -4.47 4.14 -4.22
N VAL A 361 -5.52 4.78 -3.74
CA VAL A 361 -5.46 5.65 -2.56
C VAL A 361 -6.76 5.52 -1.77
N LEU A 362 -6.65 5.61 -0.46
CA LEU A 362 -7.79 5.76 0.44
C LEU A 362 -7.57 7.03 1.27
N ASP A 363 -8.44 8.01 1.12
CA ASP A 363 -8.50 9.14 2.04
C ASP A 363 -9.16 8.68 3.35
N THR A 364 -8.36 8.56 4.40
CA THR A 364 -8.86 8.11 5.70
C THR A 364 -9.58 9.22 6.44
N ASN A 365 -9.32 10.48 6.06
CA ASN A 365 -9.79 11.69 6.75
C ASN A 365 -9.30 11.80 8.20
N TYR A 366 -8.25 11.05 8.55
CA TYR A 366 -7.56 11.14 9.83
C TYR A 366 -6.06 10.86 9.67
N PRO A 367 -5.21 11.43 10.54
CA PRO A 367 -3.77 11.25 10.45
C PRO A 367 -3.36 9.85 10.89
N ILE A 368 -2.55 9.17 10.07
CA ILE A 368 -1.92 7.91 10.43
C ILE A 368 -0.49 8.18 10.93
N TYR A 369 -0.12 7.53 12.03
CA TYR A 369 1.25 7.51 12.55
C TYR A 369 1.84 6.09 12.36
N TYR A 370 2.46 5.45 13.36
CA TYR A 370 2.85 4.03 13.23
C TYR A 370 1.66 3.07 13.28
N GLY A 371 0.45 3.59 13.49
CA GLY A 371 -0.77 2.83 13.70
C GLY A 371 -1.31 2.10 12.48
N LEU A 372 -0.48 1.76 11.49
CA LEU A 372 -0.86 0.97 10.30
C LEU A 372 -0.13 -0.37 10.36
N THR A 373 -0.88 -1.47 10.19
CA THR A 373 -0.36 -2.83 10.14
C THR A 373 -1.06 -3.63 9.06
N SER A 374 -0.56 -4.82 8.76
CA SER A 374 -1.06 -5.65 7.68
C SER A 374 -1.11 -7.13 8.06
N ILE A 375 -1.99 -7.89 7.40
CA ILE A 375 -2.07 -9.35 7.55
C ILE A 375 -2.72 -9.98 6.31
N LYS A 376 -2.21 -11.14 5.89
CA LYS A 376 -2.87 -12.01 4.91
C LYS A 376 -3.65 -13.11 5.63
N ILE A 377 -4.94 -13.22 5.36
CA ILE A 377 -5.81 -14.27 5.90
C ILE A 377 -6.40 -15.05 4.73
N LYS A 378 -5.94 -16.28 4.53
CA LYS A 378 -6.21 -17.07 3.31
C LYS A 378 -5.82 -16.26 2.08
N GLU A 379 -6.71 -16.05 1.12
CA GLU A 379 -6.46 -15.24 -0.08
C GLU A 379 -6.72 -13.74 0.11
N ASN A 380 -7.24 -13.33 1.26
CA ASN A 380 -7.57 -11.93 1.51
C ASN A 380 -6.38 -11.20 2.13
N PHE A 381 -6.14 -9.98 1.65
CA PHE A 381 -5.13 -9.08 2.18
C PHE A 381 -5.84 -7.98 2.97
N PHE A 382 -5.37 -7.74 4.19
CA PHE A 382 -5.92 -6.71 5.06
C PHE A 382 -4.84 -5.73 5.48
N PHE A 383 -5.21 -4.46 5.47
CA PHE A 383 -4.51 -3.41 6.18
C PHE A 383 -5.41 -2.94 7.32
N LEU A 384 -4.82 -2.64 8.46
CA LEU A 384 -5.53 -2.10 9.60
C LEU A 384 -4.88 -0.81 10.02
N SER A 385 -5.66 0.24 10.24
CA SER A 385 -5.13 1.50 10.75
C SER A 385 -5.90 2.05 11.93
N GLY A 386 -5.19 2.81 12.76
CA GLY A 386 -5.76 3.72 13.73
C GLY A 386 -5.08 5.09 13.65
N SER A 387 -5.57 6.04 14.44
CA SER A 387 -5.14 7.43 14.36
C SER A 387 -4.62 7.96 15.69
N VAL A 388 -3.67 8.89 15.60
CA VAL A 388 -3.21 9.71 16.73
C VAL A 388 -4.17 10.85 17.07
N ASP A 389 -5.17 11.13 16.22
CA ASP A 389 -6.21 12.12 16.52
C ASP A 389 -7.07 11.64 17.70
N PRO A 390 -7.15 12.40 18.80
CA PRO A 390 -7.92 12.02 19.99
C PRO A 390 -9.43 11.95 19.74
N LYS A 391 -9.95 12.48 18.61
CA LYS A 391 -11.36 12.38 18.22
C LYS A 391 -11.70 11.04 17.54
N VAL A 392 -10.70 10.35 16.99
CA VAL A 392 -10.94 9.12 16.21
C VAL A 392 -11.10 7.90 17.12
N LYS A 393 -10.12 7.62 17.99
CA LYS A 393 -10.10 6.52 18.99
C LYS A 393 -10.71 5.20 18.47
N LYS A 394 -10.29 4.79 17.28
CA LYS A 394 -10.78 3.60 16.59
C LYS A 394 -9.61 2.86 15.93
N MET A 395 -9.76 1.54 15.82
CA MET A 395 -9.02 0.68 14.92
C MET A 395 -9.95 0.31 13.77
N PHE A 396 -9.51 0.54 12.55
CA PHE A 396 -10.23 0.24 11.31
C PHE A 396 -9.57 -0.94 10.61
N ALA A 397 -10.38 -1.80 9.99
CA ALA A 397 -9.92 -2.87 9.12
C ALA A 397 -10.32 -2.55 7.68
N TYR A 398 -9.38 -2.73 6.76
CA TYR A 398 -9.55 -2.53 5.34
C TYR A 398 -9.16 -3.79 4.60
N LYS A 399 -10.07 -4.31 3.79
CA LYS A 399 -9.78 -5.38 2.85
C LYS A 399 -9.27 -4.80 1.55
N VAL A 400 -8.22 -5.39 1.00
CA VAL A 400 -7.76 -5.07 -0.35
C VAL A 400 -8.69 -5.76 -1.34
N ASN A 401 -9.33 -4.95 -2.17
CA ASN A 401 -10.04 -5.40 -3.36
C ASN A 401 -9.17 -5.11 -4.57
N PHE A 402 -8.63 -6.18 -5.14
CA PHE A 402 -8.06 -6.11 -6.47
C PHE A 402 -9.24 -5.94 -7.43
N LYS A 403 -9.47 -4.72 -7.93
CA LYS A 403 -10.30 -4.60 -9.12
C LYS A 403 -9.57 -5.40 -10.21
N PRO A 404 -10.25 -6.37 -10.81
CA PRO A 404 -9.55 -7.32 -11.65
C PRO A 404 -8.94 -6.63 -12.86
N LYS A 405 -7.87 -7.24 -13.38
CA LYS A 405 -6.95 -6.72 -14.41
C LYS A 405 -7.57 -6.50 -15.79
N ASN A 406 -8.89 -6.48 -15.86
CA ASN A 406 -9.62 -7.51 -16.57
C ASN A 406 -9.13 -7.75 -18.01
N GLY A 407 -8.74 -9.01 -18.28
CA GLY A 407 -8.94 -9.63 -19.60
C GLY A 407 -10.42 -9.92 -19.90
N LYS A 408 -11.35 -9.17 -19.28
CA LYS A 408 -12.74 -9.11 -19.71
C LYS A 408 -12.78 -8.24 -20.94
N LYS A 409 -13.49 -8.71 -21.96
CA LYS A 409 -13.72 -7.95 -23.18
C LYS A 409 -14.99 -7.13 -22.99
N LEU A 410 -14.99 -5.90 -23.48
CA LEU A 410 -16.22 -5.12 -23.61
C LEU A 410 -16.94 -5.57 -24.89
N ARG A 411 -18.17 -6.06 -24.76
CA ARG A 411 -19.03 -6.42 -25.89
C ARG A 411 -19.97 -5.26 -26.17
N HIS A 412 -20.03 -4.88 -27.44
CA HIS A 412 -20.96 -3.90 -27.99
C HIS A 412 -21.87 -4.63 -28.98
N VAL A 413 -23.12 -4.85 -28.60
CA VAL A 413 -24.10 -5.59 -29.40
C VAL A 413 -25.04 -4.60 -30.07
N VAL A 414 -25.14 -4.66 -31.40
CA VAL A 414 -26.00 -3.82 -32.22
C VAL A 414 -27.01 -4.69 -32.95
N ASN A 415 -28.29 -4.48 -32.70
CA ASN A 415 -29.37 -5.17 -33.39
C ASN A 415 -30.08 -4.18 -34.31
N LEU A 416 -30.25 -4.55 -35.57
CA LEU A 416 -30.84 -3.70 -36.60
C LEU A 416 -32.18 -4.26 -37.09
N LYS A 417 -33.16 -3.36 -37.18
CA LYS A 417 -34.39 -3.55 -37.92
C LYS A 417 -34.33 -2.65 -39.17
N TYR A 418 -34.46 -3.25 -40.35
CA TYR A 418 -34.52 -2.52 -41.60
C TYR A 418 -35.96 -2.13 -41.93
N LYS A 419 -36.14 -1.02 -42.67
CA LYS A 419 -37.45 -0.61 -43.20
C LYS A 419 -37.95 -1.63 -44.22
N ASP A 420 -39.26 -1.79 -44.33
CA ASP A 420 -39.89 -2.70 -45.30
C ASP A 420 -39.54 -2.36 -46.76
N ALA A 421 -39.22 -1.09 -47.04
CA ALA A 421 -38.82 -0.63 -48.37
C ALA A 421 -37.35 -0.91 -48.72
N ALA A 422 -36.51 -1.33 -47.76
CA ALA A 422 -35.10 -1.62 -48.02
C ALA A 422 -34.98 -2.91 -48.84
N THR A 423 -34.38 -2.82 -50.02
CA THR A 423 -34.22 -3.98 -50.91
C THR A 423 -33.17 -4.95 -50.37
N PRO A 424 -33.24 -6.26 -50.70
CA PRO A 424 -32.22 -7.22 -50.29
C PRO A 424 -30.80 -6.82 -50.69
N LYS A 425 -30.66 -6.14 -51.84
CA LYS A 425 -29.37 -5.63 -52.32
C LYS A 425 -28.81 -4.53 -51.41
N GLU A 426 -29.65 -3.63 -50.93
CA GLU A 426 -29.25 -2.55 -50.01
C GLU A 426 -28.91 -3.08 -48.62
N VAL A 427 -29.67 -4.07 -48.13
CA VAL A 427 -29.39 -4.74 -46.85
C VAL A 427 -28.06 -5.49 -46.90
N ASN A 428 -27.80 -6.25 -47.97
CA ASN A 428 -26.52 -6.94 -48.15
C ASN A 428 -25.34 -5.97 -48.19
N ARG A 429 -25.48 -4.83 -48.89
CA ARG A 429 -24.47 -3.77 -48.91
C ARG A 429 -24.23 -3.19 -47.51
N ALA A 430 -25.29 -2.94 -46.75
CA ALA A 430 -25.18 -2.43 -45.38
C ALA A 430 -24.41 -3.40 -44.46
N VAL A 431 -24.70 -4.71 -44.57
CA VAL A 431 -23.99 -5.77 -43.86
C VAL A 431 -22.52 -5.82 -44.25
N GLU A 432 -22.20 -5.83 -45.54
CA GLU A 432 -20.81 -5.84 -46.04
C GLU A 432 -20.01 -4.65 -45.50
N ASN A 433 -20.60 -3.45 -45.53
CA ASN A 433 -19.97 -2.24 -45.00
C ASN A 433 -19.74 -2.31 -43.48
N PHE A 434 -20.68 -2.89 -42.72
CA PHE A 434 -20.51 -3.08 -41.28
C PHE A 434 -19.39 -4.08 -40.97
N VAL A 435 -19.37 -5.23 -41.65
CA VAL A 435 -18.32 -6.26 -41.49
C VAL A 435 -16.93 -5.71 -41.82
N ALA A 436 -16.83 -4.79 -42.78
CA ALA A 436 -15.57 -4.17 -43.16
C ALA A 436 -14.93 -3.33 -42.03
N LEU A 437 -15.70 -2.87 -41.04
CA LEU A 437 -15.16 -2.04 -39.94
C LEU A 437 -14.05 -2.74 -39.15
N LYS A 438 -14.12 -4.07 -38.95
CA LYS A 438 -13.09 -4.82 -38.23
C LYS A 438 -11.70 -4.72 -38.87
N ASN A 439 -11.64 -4.48 -40.18
CA ASN A 439 -10.39 -4.34 -40.93
C ASN A 439 -9.91 -2.87 -41.00
N LYS A 440 -10.77 -1.92 -40.62
CA LYS A 440 -10.54 -0.48 -40.76
C LYS A 440 -10.36 0.25 -39.42
N ILE A 441 -10.79 -0.36 -38.31
CA ILE A 441 -10.74 0.22 -36.97
C ILE A 441 -9.95 -0.73 -36.06
N PRO A 442 -8.67 -0.42 -35.74
CA PRO A 442 -7.80 -1.28 -34.94
C PRO A 442 -8.32 -1.60 -33.52
N GLU A 443 -9.19 -0.76 -32.98
CA GLU A 443 -9.80 -0.92 -31.66
C GLU A 443 -10.80 -2.08 -31.59
N ILE A 444 -11.35 -2.52 -32.73
CA ILE A 444 -12.20 -3.72 -32.82
C ILE A 444 -11.30 -4.96 -32.80
N ILE A 445 -11.25 -5.64 -31.66
CA ILE A 445 -10.36 -6.79 -31.47
C ILE A 445 -11.00 -8.14 -31.86
N ASP A 446 -12.33 -8.17 -32.02
CA ASP A 446 -13.10 -9.34 -32.47
C ASP A 446 -14.49 -8.89 -32.95
N PHE A 447 -15.06 -9.58 -33.94
CA PHE A 447 -16.30 -9.20 -34.62
C PHE A 447 -17.07 -10.43 -35.11
N GLU A 448 -18.32 -10.55 -34.67
CA GLU A 448 -19.25 -11.61 -35.08
C GLU A 448 -20.60 -10.99 -35.47
N TRP A 449 -21.33 -11.61 -36.40
CA TRP A 449 -22.67 -11.16 -36.76
C TRP A 449 -23.52 -12.32 -37.29
N GLY A 450 -24.84 -12.15 -37.32
CA GLY A 450 -25.75 -13.13 -37.91
C GLY A 450 -27.17 -12.63 -38.10
N ILE A 451 -27.97 -13.46 -38.77
CA ILE A 451 -29.40 -13.23 -38.97
C ILE A 451 -30.16 -13.92 -37.85
N ASN A 452 -31.12 -13.21 -37.26
CA ASN A 452 -31.97 -13.72 -36.21
C ASN A 452 -32.78 -14.95 -36.70
N ASN A 453 -32.63 -16.07 -36.00
CA ASN A 453 -33.34 -17.33 -36.25
C ASN A 453 -34.17 -17.78 -35.04
N SER A 454 -34.40 -16.90 -34.05
CA SER A 454 -35.14 -17.23 -32.84
C SER A 454 -36.61 -17.56 -33.15
N LYS A 455 -37.09 -18.67 -32.58
CA LYS A 455 -38.48 -19.14 -32.71
C LYS A 455 -39.40 -18.64 -31.59
N GLU A 456 -38.88 -17.82 -30.68
CA GLU A 456 -39.61 -17.38 -29.48
C GLU A 456 -40.57 -16.21 -29.75
N GLY A 457 -40.53 -15.62 -30.95
CA GLY A 457 -41.45 -14.54 -31.34
C GLY A 457 -41.23 -13.21 -30.59
N LYS A 458 -40.08 -13.05 -29.91
CA LYS A 458 -39.74 -11.87 -29.10
C LYS A 458 -38.79 -10.89 -29.79
N SER A 459 -38.47 -11.11 -31.05
CA SER A 459 -37.45 -10.35 -31.78
C SER A 459 -37.86 -8.94 -32.17
N LYS A 460 -39.13 -8.53 -31.99
CA LYS A 460 -39.64 -7.18 -32.27
C LYS A 460 -39.28 -6.61 -33.66
N GLY A 461 -39.13 -7.47 -34.65
CA GLY A 461 -38.75 -7.09 -36.02
C GLY A 461 -37.25 -6.90 -36.26
N PHE A 462 -36.39 -7.02 -35.24
CA PHE A 462 -34.94 -7.03 -35.44
C PHE A 462 -34.51 -8.30 -36.17
N THR A 463 -33.79 -8.14 -37.29
CA THR A 463 -33.41 -9.25 -38.18
C THR A 463 -31.92 -9.54 -38.16
N HIS A 464 -31.07 -8.57 -37.82
CA HIS A 464 -29.61 -8.72 -37.83
C HIS A 464 -29.03 -8.33 -36.47
N SER A 465 -28.02 -9.08 -36.02
CA SER A 465 -27.27 -8.80 -34.79
C SER A 465 -25.78 -8.78 -35.09
N PHE A 466 -25.09 -7.78 -34.57
CA PHE A 466 -23.64 -7.60 -34.67
C PHE A 466 -23.06 -7.52 -33.26
N MET A 467 -21.99 -8.24 -32.98
CA MET A 467 -21.26 -8.20 -31.73
C MET A 467 -19.82 -7.77 -32.00
N LEU A 468 -19.49 -6.58 -31.53
CA LEU A 468 -18.15 -6.03 -31.57
C LEU A 468 -17.49 -6.21 -30.21
N THR A 469 -16.18 -6.39 -30.25
CA THR A 469 -15.38 -6.65 -29.05
C THR A 469 -14.30 -5.61 -28.93
N PHE A 470 -14.24 -4.99 -27.76
CA PHE A 470 -13.27 -3.98 -27.42
C PHE A 470 -12.47 -4.42 -26.19
N LYS A 471 -11.26 -3.88 -26.07
CA LYS A 471 -10.43 -4.09 -24.88
C LYS A 471 -11.06 -3.46 -23.63
N ASP A 472 -11.65 -2.28 -23.79
CA ASP A 472 -12.22 -1.46 -22.71
C ASP A 472 -13.17 -0.38 -23.28
N GLU A 473 -13.81 0.38 -22.39
CA GLU A 473 -14.67 1.54 -22.75
C GLU A 473 -13.97 2.56 -23.65
N LYS A 474 -12.66 2.77 -23.47
CA LYS A 474 -11.93 3.78 -24.23
C LYS A 474 -11.80 3.39 -25.70
N ALA A 475 -11.58 2.11 -25.98
CA ALA A 475 -11.58 1.58 -27.34
C ALA A 475 -12.97 1.71 -28.02
N LEU A 476 -14.06 1.52 -27.26
CA LEU A 476 -15.42 1.77 -27.75
C LEU A 476 -15.66 3.27 -28.03
N GLU A 477 -15.25 4.17 -27.14
CA GLU A 477 -15.36 5.63 -27.35
C GLU A 477 -14.66 6.08 -28.63
N VAL A 478 -13.46 5.55 -28.90
CA VAL A 478 -12.72 5.80 -30.16
C VAL A 478 -13.51 5.30 -31.37
N TYR A 479 -14.04 4.08 -31.31
CA TYR A 479 -14.89 3.51 -32.36
C TYR A 479 -16.11 4.39 -32.67
N LEU A 480 -16.83 4.85 -31.64
CA LEU A 480 -18.08 5.59 -31.80
C LEU A 480 -17.90 6.89 -32.60
N VAL A 481 -16.76 7.55 -32.46
CA VAL A 481 -16.42 8.79 -33.19
C VAL A 481 -15.48 8.55 -34.38
N HIS A 482 -15.12 7.30 -34.67
CA HIS A 482 -14.19 6.99 -35.76
C HIS A 482 -14.81 7.31 -37.13
N LYS A 483 -14.03 7.90 -38.03
CA LYS A 483 -14.50 8.35 -39.36
C LYS A 483 -15.21 7.24 -40.16
N GLU A 484 -14.74 6.01 -40.07
CA GLU A 484 -15.30 4.86 -40.79
C GLU A 484 -16.65 4.40 -40.18
N HIS A 485 -16.80 4.50 -38.86
CA HIS A 485 -18.06 4.22 -38.18
C HIS A 485 -19.11 5.29 -38.52
N LEU A 486 -18.72 6.56 -38.50
CA LEU A 486 -19.60 7.67 -38.90
C LEU A 486 -20.01 7.57 -40.38
N ALA A 487 -19.09 7.17 -41.26
CA ALA A 487 -19.39 6.93 -42.67
C ALA A 487 -20.42 5.80 -42.86
N LEU A 488 -20.30 4.71 -42.10
CA LEU A 488 -21.30 3.63 -42.09
C LEU A 488 -22.69 4.16 -41.70
N ILE A 489 -22.79 4.89 -40.59
CA ILE A 489 -24.07 5.47 -40.12
C ILE A 489 -24.71 6.32 -41.22
N ASN A 490 -23.92 7.16 -41.90
CA ASN A 490 -24.42 8.02 -42.97
C ASN A 490 -24.88 7.23 -44.21
N ASP A 491 -24.22 6.13 -44.56
CA ASP A 491 -24.57 5.31 -45.73
C ASP A 491 -25.82 4.45 -45.50
N ILE A 492 -25.97 3.86 -44.30
CA ILE A 492 -27.04 2.89 -44.03
C ILE A 492 -28.22 3.49 -43.27
N GLY A 493 -28.06 4.65 -42.63
CA GLY A 493 -29.06 5.21 -41.71
C GLY A 493 -30.45 5.42 -42.32
N SER A 494 -30.53 5.70 -43.63
CA SER A 494 -31.82 5.83 -44.32
C SER A 494 -32.59 4.51 -44.45
N LEU A 495 -31.90 3.37 -44.39
CA LEU A 495 -32.45 2.01 -44.50
C LEU A 495 -32.95 1.45 -43.16
N ILE A 496 -32.53 2.04 -42.04
CA ILE A 496 -32.80 1.53 -40.69
C ILE A 496 -34.13 2.08 -40.16
N ASP A 497 -34.96 1.18 -39.66
CA ASP A 497 -36.23 1.49 -38.98
C ASP A 497 -36.05 1.62 -37.47
N ASP A 498 -35.25 0.73 -36.86
CA ASP A 498 -34.95 0.77 -35.43
C ASP A 498 -33.57 0.16 -35.12
N VAL A 499 -32.97 0.59 -34.00
CA VAL A 499 -31.67 0.16 -33.49
C VAL A 499 -31.76 -0.14 -32.01
N PHE A 500 -31.32 -1.34 -31.61
CA PHE A 500 -31.20 -1.71 -30.19
C PHE A 500 -29.77 -2.11 -29.85
N VAL A 501 -29.16 -1.33 -28.94
CA VAL A 501 -27.75 -1.47 -28.56
C VAL A 501 -27.61 -1.90 -27.10
N MET A 502 -26.69 -2.82 -26.82
CA MET A 502 -26.30 -3.20 -25.46
C MET A 502 -24.79 -3.31 -25.32
N ASP A 503 -24.27 -2.71 -24.25
CA ASP A 503 -22.86 -2.80 -23.86
C ASP A 503 -22.71 -3.55 -22.55
N TYR A 504 -21.79 -4.51 -22.49
CA TYR A 504 -21.48 -5.23 -21.27
C TYR A 504 -20.05 -5.79 -21.25
N TYR A 505 -19.47 -5.91 -20.05
CA TYR A 505 -18.21 -6.63 -19.86
C TYR A 505 -18.47 -8.13 -19.70
N THR A 506 -17.70 -8.97 -20.38
CA THR A 506 -17.77 -10.44 -20.22
C THR A 506 -17.47 -10.86 -18.78
N THR A 507 -18.35 -11.60 -18.10
CA THR A 507 -18.13 -11.97 -16.70
C THR A 507 -17.54 -13.36 -16.47
N GLU A 508 -17.60 -14.25 -17.46
CA GLU A 508 -17.19 -15.66 -17.42
C GLU A 508 -16.42 -16.06 -18.68
#